data_AF-A0A7C6S2A8-F1
#
_entry.id   AF-A0A7C6S2A8-F1
#
_cell.length_a   1.000
_cell.length_b   1.000
_cell.length_c   1.000
_cell.angle_alpha   90.00
_cell.angle_beta   90.00
_cell.angle_gamma   90.00
#
_symmetry.space_group_name_H-M   'P 1'
#
loop_
_entity.id
_entity.type
_entity.pdbx_description
1 polymer ?
#
loop_
_entity_poly.entity_id
_entity_poly.type
_entity_poly.pdbx_seq_one_letter_code
_entity_poly.pdbx_strand_id
1 'polypeptide(L)'
;MAKNLKILFNGIIKDNPVFVLLLSMCPALATTSSGINGMSMGLATMFVLICSNIVISLLKNLIPDLVRIPAFIVVIATFVT
;
A
#
# COMPACT_ATOMS: atom_id res chain seq x y z
N MET A 1 -12.99 -21.15 22.84
CA MET A 1 -12.53 -21.30 21.44
C MET A 1 -13.20 -20.31 20.46
N ALA A 2 -14.48 -19.97 20.61
CA ALA A 2 -15.21 -19.06 19.70
C ALA A 2 -14.80 -17.55 19.74
N LYS A 3 -14.03 -17.12 20.75
CA LYS A 3 -13.64 -15.71 20.91
C LYS A 3 -12.65 -15.23 19.84
N ASN A 4 -11.74 -16.11 19.39
CA ASN A 4 -10.74 -15.80 18.37
C ASN A 4 -11.36 -15.58 16.98
N LEU A 5 -12.44 -16.30 16.68
CA LEU A 5 -13.13 -16.18 15.39
C LEU A 5 -13.85 -14.83 15.26
N LYS A 6 -14.40 -14.32 16.37
CA LYS A 6 -15.02 -12.99 16.42
C LYS A 6 -14.00 -11.87 16.22
N ILE A 7 -12.77 -12.03 16.74
CA ILE A 7 -11.67 -11.06 16.57
C ILE A 7 -11.18 -11.07 15.11
N LEU A 8 -11.07 -12.25 14.49
CA LEU A 8 -10.71 -12.40 13.08
C LEU A 8 -11.75 -11.76 12.15
N PHE A 9 -13.04 -11.98 12.41
CA PHE A 9 -14.13 -11.39 11.61
C PHE A 9 -14.22 -9.86 11.77
N ASN A 10 -13.95 -9.34 12.97
CA ASN A 10 -13.93 -7.91 13.21
C ASN A 10 -12.76 -7.22 12.49
N GLY A 11 -11.59 -7.86 12.49
CA GLY A 11 -10.40 -7.37 11.80
C GLY A 11 -10.54 -7.27 10.27
N ILE A 12 -11.23 -8.24 9.65
CA ILE A 12 -11.39 -8.28 8.18
C ILE A 12 -12.48 -7.31 7.68
N ILE A 13 -13.54 -7.10 8.45
CA ILE A 13 -14.76 -6.41 7.96
C ILE A 13 -14.97 -5.05 8.62
N LYS A 14 -14.67 -4.88 9.92
CA LYS A 14 -14.95 -3.63 10.65
C LYS A 14 -13.72 -2.75 10.83
N ASP A 15 -12.52 -3.33 10.84
CA ASP A 15 -11.25 -2.60 11.04
C ASP A 15 -10.36 -2.57 9.79
N ASN A 16 -10.77 -3.21 8.67
CA ASN A 16 -9.94 -3.22 7.47
C ASN A 16 -10.06 -1.89 6.71
N PRO A 17 -8.99 -1.09 6.59
CA PRO A 17 -9.02 0.21 5.92
C PRO A 17 -9.47 0.12 4.45
N VAL A 18 -9.28 -1.04 3.81
CA VAL A 18 -9.73 -1.31 2.43
C VAL A 18 -11.27 -1.28 2.31
N PHE A 19 -11.99 -1.78 3.31
CA PHE A 19 -13.46 -1.85 3.29
C PHE A 19 -14.13 -0.62 3.92
N VAL A 20 -13.48 0.05 4.88
CA VAL A 20 -14.10 1.16 5.64
C VAL A 20 -13.71 2.54 5.11
N LEU A 21 -12.46 2.73 4.66
CA LEU A 21 -11.97 4.03 4.21
C LEU A 21 -11.91 4.18 2.68
N LEU A 22 -12.13 3.09 1.93
CA LEU A 22 -11.97 3.01 0.46
C LEU A 22 -10.62 3.55 -0.06
N LEU A 23 -9.61 3.66 0.80
CA LEU A 23 -8.28 4.10 0.39
C LEU A 23 -7.65 3.00 -0.49
N SER A 24 -7.05 3.39 -1.61
CA SER A 24 -6.43 2.49 -2.60
C SER A 24 -7.37 1.47 -3.29
N MET A 25 -8.59 1.90 -3.65
CA MET A 25 -9.53 1.06 -4.40
C MET A 25 -9.13 0.83 -5.87
N CYS A 26 -8.45 1.78 -6.51
CA CYS A 26 -8.06 1.69 -7.92
C CYS A 26 -7.35 0.39 -8.31
N PRO A 27 -6.29 -0.07 -7.59
CA PRO A 27 -5.65 -1.36 -7.91
C PRO A 27 -6.52 -2.58 -7.55
N ALA A 28 -7.41 -2.46 -6.55
CA ALA A 28 -8.29 -3.56 -6.17
C ALA A 28 -9.35 -3.85 -7.24
N LEU A 29 -9.97 -2.80 -7.80
CA LEU A 29 -10.93 -2.96 -8.90
C LEU A 29 -10.26 -3.46 -10.19
N ALA A 30 -9.04 -2.99 -10.48
CA ALA A 30 -8.32 -3.39 -11.69
C ALA A 30 -7.95 -4.90 -11.70
N THR A 31 -7.85 -5.52 -10.52
CA THR A 31 -7.33 -6.89 -10.36
C THR A 31 -8.43 -7.95 -10.17
N THR A 32 -9.70 -7.54 -10.00
CA THR A 32 -10.88 -8.44 -9.99
C THR A 32 -11.10 -9.16 -11.32
N SER A 33 -10.61 -8.63 -12.44
CA SER A 33 -10.80 -9.21 -13.77
C SER A 33 -9.97 -10.48 -14.02
N SER A 34 -8.78 -10.59 -13.42
CA SER A 34 -7.85 -11.69 -13.66
C SER A 34 -6.89 -11.85 -12.50
N GLY A 35 -6.84 -13.05 -11.90
CA GLY A 35 -5.93 -13.36 -10.78
C GLY A 35 -4.45 -13.19 -11.13
N ILE A 36 -4.09 -13.39 -12.40
CA ILE A 36 -2.73 -13.16 -12.92
C ILE A 36 -2.37 -11.67 -12.91
N ASN A 37 -3.31 -10.79 -13.23
CA ASN A 37 -3.12 -9.34 -13.20
C ASN A 37 -3.02 -8.83 -11.75
N GLY A 38 -3.78 -9.43 -10.83
CA GLY A 38 -3.66 -9.18 -9.39
C GLY A 38 -2.29 -9.56 -8.83
N MET A 39 -1.80 -10.74 -9.18
CA MET A 39 -0.52 -11.23 -8.68
C MET A 39 0.64 -10.39 -9.22
N SER A 40 0.62 -10.01 -10.49
CA SER A 40 1.65 -9.14 -11.10
C SER A 40 1.64 -7.72 -10.53
N MET A 41 0.46 -7.11 -10.33
CA MET A 41 0.35 -5.79 -9.69
C MET A 41 0.83 -5.78 -8.23
N GLY A 42 0.51 -6.82 -7.46
CA GLY A 42 0.99 -6.97 -6.08
C GLY A 42 2.51 -7.16 -6.01
N LEU A 43 3.08 -7.99 -6.89
CA LEU A 43 4.53 -8.18 -6.97
C LEU A 43 5.26 -6.92 -7.41
N ALA A 44 4.74 -6.20 -8.41
CA ALA A 44 5.32 -4.95 -8.89
C ALA A 44 5.34 -3.89 -7.79
N THR A 45 4.22 -3.70 -7.09
CA THR A 45 4.13 -2.71 -6.00
C THR A 45 5.00 -3.08 -4.80
N MET A 46 5.10 -4.36 -4.45
CA MET A 46 6.01 -4.83 -3.39
C MET A 46 7.47 -4.50 -3.74
N PHE A 47 7.89 -4.75 -4.97
CA PHE A 47 9.24 -4.43 -5.44
C PHE A 47 9.51 -2.91 -5.42
N VAL A 48 8.57 -2.11 -5.93
CA VAL A 48 8.67 -0.65 -5.94
C VAL A 48 8.73 -0.07 -4.52
N LEU A 49 7.97 -0.62 -3.57
CA LEU A 49 7.99 -0.17 -2.18
C LEU A 49 9.33 -0.45 -1.49
N ILE A 50 9.95 -1.58 -1.78
CA ILE A 50 11.28 -1.93 -1.27
C ILE A 50 12.32 -0.94 -1.81
N CYS A 51 12.35 -0.73 -3.13
CA CYS A 51 13.25 0.23 -3.77
C CYS A 51 13.03 1.65 -3.25
N SER A 52 11.78 2.08 -3.13
CA SER A 52 11.44 3.41 -2.64
C SER A 52 11.89 3.61 -1.19
N ASN A 53 11.71 2.62 -0.31
CA ASN A 53 12.17 2.73 1.08
C ASN A 53 13.69 2.86 1.20
N ILE A 54 14.46 2.17 0.35
CA ILE A 54 15.93 2.29 0.31
C ILE A 54 16.33 3.72 -0.07
N VAL A 55 15.74 4.25 -1.13
CA VAL A 55 15.99 5.62 -1.63
C VAL A 55 15.56 6.66 -0.59
N ILE A 56 14.36 6.50 -0.01
CA ILE A 56 13.83 7.39 1.02
C ILE A 56 14.72 7.41 2.26
N SER A 57 15.25 6.26 2.68
CA SER A 57 16.16 6.18 3.84
C SER A 57 17.46 6.97 3.64
N LEU A 58 17.96 7.05 2.39
CA LEU A 58 19.12 7.85 2.01
C LEU A 58 18.79 9.35 1.94
N LEU A 59 17.61 9.70 1.42
CA LEU A 59 17.16 11.09 1.26
C LEU A 59 16.58 11.72 2.54
N LYS A 60 16.24 10.92 3.56
CA LYS A 60 15.55 11.39 4.78
C LYS A 60 16.24 12.54 5.52
N ASN A 61 17.57 12.66 5.37
CA ASN A 61 18.37 13.69 6.04
C ASN A 61 18.34 15.05 5.31
N LEU A 62 17.91 15.06 4.05
CA LEU A 62 17.86 16.26 3.22
C LEU A 62 16.45 16.90 3.17
N ILE A 63 15.42 16.18 3.62
CA ILE A 63 14.01 16.55 3.40
C ILE A 63 13.43 17.24 4.66
N PRO A 64 13.00 18.52 4.56
CA PRO A 64 12.36 19.22 5.68
C PRO A 64 10.99 18.62 6.03
N ASP A 65 10.65 18.57 7.31
CA ASP A 65 9.46 17.87 7.85
C ASP A 65 8.13 18.32 7.23
N LEU A 66 8.04 19.57 6.77
CA LEU A 66 6.83 20.13 6.15
C LEU A 66 6.45 19.46 4.81
N VAL A 67 7.43 18.88 4.08
CA VAL A 67 7.22 18.31 2.74
C VAL A 67 7.52 16.82 2.67
N ARG A 68 7.71 16.15 3.82
CA ARG A 68 8.07 14.72 3.88
C ARG A 68 7.04 13.82 3.20
N ILE A 69 5.75 14.04 3.46
CA ILE A 69 4.65 13.23 2.90
C ILE A 69 4.57 13.37 1.37
N PRO A 70 4.47 14.59 0.77
CA PRO A 70 4.43 14.73 -0.68
C PRO A 70 5.75 14.28 -1.36
N ALA A 71 6.91 14.50 -0.74
CA ALA A 71 8.18 14.05 -1.30
C ALA A 71 8.24 12.51 -1.43
N PHE A 72 7.78 11.78 -0.42
CA PHE A 72 7.73 10.31 -0.49
C PHE A 72 6.77 9.81 -1.57
N ILE A 73 5.61 10.47 -1.74
CA ILE A 73 4.65 10.13 -2.79
C ILE A 73 5.24 10.37 -4.18
N VAL A 74 5.99 11.46 -4.39
CA VAL A 74 6.65 11.76 -5.68
C VAL A 74 7.72 10.70 -6.00
N VAL A 75 8.53 10.29 -5.03
CA VAL A 75 9.53 9.22 -5.24
C VAL A 75 8.86 7.92 -5.68
N ILE A 76 7.77 7.53 -5.00
CA ILE A 76 7.00 6.33 -5.35
C ILE A 76 6.37 6.48 -6.74
N ALA A 77 5.83 7.66 -7.07
CA ALA A 77 5.22 7.95 -8.37
C ALA A 77 6.22 7.87 -9.53
N THR A 78 7.44 8.36 -9.34
CA THR A 78 8.51 8.27 -10.36
C THR A 78 8.99 6.85 -10.61
N PHE A 79 8.87 5.95 -9.62
CA PHE A 79 9.24 4.54 -9.77
C PHE A 79 8.16 3.67 -10.43
N VAL A 80 6.88 4.08 -10.33
CA VAL A 80 5.73 3.32 -10.86
C VAL A 80 5.24 3.83 -12.22
N THR A 81 5.76 4.96 -12.70
CA THR A 81 5.52 5.47 -14.07
C THR A 81 6.21 4.57 -15.09
#